data_AF-A0A7W7R722-F1
#
_entry.id   AF-A0A7W7R722-F1
#
_cell.length_a   1.000
_cell.length_b   1.000
_cell.length_c   1.000
_cell.angle_alpha   90.00
_cell.angle_beta   90.00
_cell.angle_gamma   90.00
#
_symmetry.space_group_name_H-M   'P 1'
#
loop_
_entity.id
_entity.type
_entity.pdbx_description
1 polymer ?
#
loop_
_entity_poly.entity_id
_entity_poly.type
_entity_poly.pdbx_seq_one_letter_code
_entity_poly.pdbx_strand_id
1 'polypeptide(L)'
;MATPVLLQQAAPAPSGDDGPVPVPAALADLLPAGGLRRGSAVSVQDDAGLLLALACGAGRTAGAEQWYAAVGLPELGLLAATGYGIDPGRLLLVDAPGRQWPEVLAALAGAVEVILLRPSGTVAPQLAARLGAVLRRTGCVLLVAGAWPGAELRLSVRESHWVGLGDGYGLLAGRQARVLVEGRGAAARGRTARLWLPDEHGVVRAMTAAELAAELADEATGAGVAAGTGAVVGMGTGMGTVTVEAAPGPAAVGVGLGEQPGDAVGRGRLTAV
;
A
#
# COMPACT_ATOMS: atom_id res chain seq x y z
N MET A 1 -0.48 -44.46 -5.86
CA MET A 1 0.86 -43.85 -5.95
C MET A 1 0.67 -42.43 -6.44
N ALA A 2 0.89 -41.43 -5.58
CA ALA A 2 0.76 -40.03 -5.96
C ALA A 2 2.08 -39.58 -6.61
N THR A 3 2.04 -39.26 -7.89
CA THR A 3 3.15 -38.67 -8.62
C THR A 3 3.44 -37.30 -8.02
N PRO A 4 4.64 -37.03 -7.47
CA PRO A 4 4.97 -35.67 -7.09
C PRO A 4 5.05 -34.83 -8.36
N VAL A 5 4.18 -33.82 -8.47
CA VAL A 5 4.36 -32.71 -9.41
C VAL A 5 5.64 -32.01 -8.98
N LEU A 6 6.73 -32.27 -9.71
CA LEU A 6 7.92 -31.43 -9.65
C LEU A 6 7.50 -30.06 -10.20
N LEU A 7 7.17 -29.15 -9.28
CA LEU A 7 7.13 -27.73 -9.61
C LEU A 7 8.48 -27.39 -10.23
N GLN A 8 8.45 -26.99 -11.49
CA GLN A 8 9.63 -26.57 -12.23
C GLN A 8 10.30 -25.46 -11.41
N GLN A 9 11.48 -25.77 -10.85
CA GLN A 9 12.25 -24.79 -10.10
C GLN A 9 12.53 -23.61 -11.05
N ALA A 10 12.09 -22.42 -10.67
CA ALA A 10 12.41 -21.19 -11.37
C ALA A 10 13.94 -21.10 -11.49
N ALA A 11 14.45 -21.12 -12.73
CA ALA A 11 15.85 -20.96 -13.00
C ALA A 11 16.31 -19.59 -12.45
N PRO A 12 17.52 -19.50 -11.87
CA PRO A 12 18.00 -18.24 -11.29
C PRO A 12 18.00 -17.15 -12.38
N ALA A 13 17.24 -16.08 -12.15
CA ALA A 13 17.22 -14.94 -13.05
C ALA A 13 18.64 -14.33 -13.12
N PRO A 14 19.13 -13.95 -14.32
CA PRO A 14 20.42 -13.29 -14.45
C PRO A 14 20.37 -11.96 -13.70
N SER A 15 21.26 -11.80 -12.70
CA SER A 15 21.48 -10.56 -11.96
C SER A 15 22.23 -9.57 -12.86
N GLY A 16 21.53 -9.02 -13.85
CA GLY A 16 22.11 -8.24 -14.94
C GLY A 16 21.67 -6.78 -14.90
N ASP A 17 21.93 -6.08 -13.79
CA ASP A 17 22.18 -4.63 -13.83
C ASP A 17 22.77 -4.17 -12.49
N ASP A 18 23.87 -3.41 -12.51
CA ASP A 18 24.54 -2.92 -11.29
C ASP A 18 23.79 -1.73 -10.65
N GLY A 19 22.64 -1.35 -11.22
CA GLY A 19 21.79 -0.26 -10.78
C GLY A 19 20.86 -0.60 -9.61
N PRO A 20 20.17 0.40 -9.04
CA PRO A 20 19.08 0.17 -8.09
C PRO A 20 17.90 -0.54 -8.78
N VAL A 21 17.14 -1.32 -8.01
CA VAL A 21 15.86 -1.87 -8.46
C VAL A 21 14.90 -0.69 -8.71
N PRO A 22 14.28 -0.61 -9.89
CA PRO A 22 13.45 0.53 -10.25
C PRO A 22 12.19 0.59 -9.37
N VAL A 23 11.65 1.80 -9.23
CA VAL A 23 10.39 2.08 -8.54
C VAL A 23 9.53 2.97 -9.45
N PRO A 24 8.21 3.14 -9.18
CA PRO A 24 7.41 4.13 -9.90
C PRO A 24 8.06 5.52 -9.79
N ALA A 25 8.08 6.29 -10.87
CA ALA A 25 8.80 7.58 -10.94
C ALA A 25 8.48 8.52 -9.76
N ALA A 26 7.22 8.56 -9.34
CA ALA A 26 6.79 9.39 -8.21
C ALA A 26 7.40 8.98 -6.85
N LEU A 27 7.74 7.69 -6.70
CA LEU A 27 8.51 7.20 -5.55
C LEU A 27 10.01 7.36 -5.79
N ALA A 28 10.50 7.26 -7.02
CA ALA A 28 11.92 7.43 -7.34
C ALA A 28 12.46 8.78 -6.86
N ASP A 29 11.71 9.87 -7.06
CA ASP A 29 12.07 11.21 -6.64
C ASP A 29 12.21 11.36 -5.11
N LEU A 30 11.47 10.54 -4.36
CA LEU A 30 11.56 10.49 -2.90
C LEU A 30 12.76 9.69 -2.41
N LEU A 31 13.24 8.72 -3.17
CA LEU A 31 14.33 7.85 -2.77
C LEU A 31 15.69 8.52 -3.04
N PRO A 32 16.66 8.45 -2.11
CA PRO A 32 17.98 9.07 -2.32
C PRO A 32 18.74 8.55 -3.54
N ALA A 33 18.51 7.28 -3.89
CA ALA A 33 19.17 6.60 -5.01
C ALA A 33 18.30 6.53 -6.28
N GLY A 34 17.12 7.17 -6.31
CA GLY A 34 16.18 7.04 -7.43
C GLY A 34 15.52 5.65 -7.55
N GLY A 35 15.76 4.75 -6.61
CA GLY A 35 15.29 3.37 -6.63
C GLY A 35 15.64 2.63 -5.35
N LEU A 36 15.26 1.35 -5.28
CA LEU A 36 15.58 0.49 -4.14
C LEU A 36 16.98 -0.09 -4.31
N ARG A 37 17.83 0.10 -3.32
CA ARG A 37 19.19 -0.45 -3.37
C ARG A 37 19.14 -1.98 -3.31
N ARG A 38 19.82 -2.64 -4.24
CA ARG A 38 19.95 -4.11 -4.23
C ARG A 38 20.61 -4.60 -2.94
N GLY A 39 20.09 -5.70 -2.41
CA GLY A 39 20.54 -6.26 -1.13
C GLY A 39 20.17 -5.45 0.11
N SER A 40 19.24 -4.50 0.00
CA SER A 40 18.75 -3.69 1.12
C SER A 40 17.43 -4.23 1.69
N ALA A 41 17.12 -3.80 2.91
CA ALA A 41 15.83 -4.03 3.54
C ALA A 41 15.14 -2.68 3.78
N VAL A 42 13.89 -2.59 3.35
CA VAL A 42 13.04 -1.42 3.45
C VAL A 42 11.83 -1.75 4.31
N SER A 43 11.57 -0.92 5.30
CA SER A 43 10.44 -1.06 6.22
C SER A 43 9.28 -0.20 5.72
N VAL A 44 8.11 -0.77 5.56
CA VAL A 44 6.86 -0.08 5.19
C VAL A 44 5.90 -0.20 6.35
N GLN A 45 5.47 0.92 6.90
CA GLN A 45 4.57 0.95 8.05
C GLN A 45 3.11 0.78 7.61
N ASP A 46 2.58 -0.41 7.89
CA ASP A 46 1.15 -0.79 7.88
C ASP A 46 0.32 -0.37 6.65
N ASP A 47 0.95 -0.27 5.47
CA ASP A 47 0.27 0.08 4.23
C ASP A 47 0.59 -0.91 3.10
N ALA A 48 -0.39 -1.74 2.75
CA ALA A 48 -0.24 -2.76 1.71
C ALA A 48 -0.15 -2.14 0.30
N GLY A 49 -0.85 -1.03 0.04
CA GLY A 49 -0.79 -0.33 -1.24
C GLY A 49 0.60 0.25 -1.50
N LEU A 50 1.23 0.84 -0.48
CA LEU A 50 2.60 1.34 -0.56
C LEU A 50 3.61 0.20 -0.75
N LEU A 51 3.41 -0.92 -0.06
CA LEU A 51 4.24 -2.11 -0.21
C LEU A 51 4.18 -2.67 -1.65
N LEU A 52 2.98 -2.78 -2.22
CA LEU A 52 2.76 -3.22 -3.60
C LEU A 52 3.29 -2.21 -4.63
N ALA A 53 3.11 -0.91 -4.38
CA ALA A 53 3.66 0.15 -5.22
C ALA A 53 5.19 0.10 -5.34
N LEU A 54 5.88 -0.15 -4.23
CA LEU A 54 7.33 -0.33 -4.21
C LEU A 54 7.76 -1.59 -4.95
N ALA A 55 7.03 -2.70 -4.80
CA ALA A 55 7.32 -3.95 -5.49
C ALA A 55 7.08 -3.85 -7.01
N CYS A 56 6.02 -3.18 -7.44
CA CYS A 56 5.65 -3.00 -8.84
C CYS A 56 6.77 -2.39 -9.69
N GLY A 57 7.41 -1.32 -9.18
CA GLY A 57 8.31 -0.55 -10.04
C GLY A 57 9.53 -1.33 -10.49
N ALA A 58 9.85 -2.44 -9.83
CA ALA A 58 10.84 -3.39 -10.30
C ALA A 58 10.43 -3.95 -11.68
N GLY A 59 9.19 -4.41 -11.83
CA GLY A 59 8.71 -5.18 -12.99
C GLY A 59 8.40 -4.38 -14.24
N ARG A 60 8.47 -3.04 -14.17
CA ARG A 60 8.15 -2.15 -15.31
C ARG A 60 9.30 -1.93 -16.29
N THR A 61 10.50 -2.43 -16.01
CA THR A 61 11.62 -2.34 -16.94
C THR A 61 11.42 -3.30 -18.10
N ALA A 62 11.15 -2.76 -19.28
CA ALA A 62 10.85 -3.49 -20.50
C ALA A 62 11.90 -4.60 -20.77
N GLY A 63 11.48 -5.85 -20.62
CA GLY A 63 12.23 -7.04 -21.04
C GLY A 63 12.81 -7.91 -19.91
N ALA A 64 12.77 -7.48 -18.65
CA ALA A 64 13.24 -8.31 -17.53
C ALA A 64 12.09 -9.13 -16.94
N GLU A 65 12.20 -10.45 -17.04
CA GLU A 65 11.32 -11.41 -16.38
C GLU A 65 11.63 -11.48 -14.87
N GLN A 66 10.87 -10.74 -14.06
CA GLN A 66 11.15 -10.63 -12.63
C GLN A 66 10.21 -11.51 -11.81
N TRP A 67 10.80 -12.23 -10.86
CA TRP A 67 10.07 -13.01 -9.87
C TRP A 67 9.97 -12.25 -8.56
N TYR A 68 8.80 -12.37 -7.94
CA TYR A 68 8.48 -11.81 -6.63
C TYR A 68 8.15 -12.93 -5.66
N ALA A 69 8.33 -12.69 -4.36
CA ALA A 69 7.76 -13.58 -3.36
C ALA A 69 7.05 -12.80 -2.25
N ALA A 70 5.86 -13.21 -1.85
CA ALA A 70 5.19 -12.73 -0.66
C ALA A 70 5.23 -13.81 0.43
N VAL A 71 5.73 -13.44 1.61
CA VAL A 71 5.96 -14.34 2.74
C VAL A 71 5.27 -13.80 3.98
N GLY A 72 4.31 -14.55 4.53
CA GLY A 72 3.59 -14.19 5.74
C GLY A 72 2.55 -13.09 5.57
N LEU A 73 2.09 -12.83 4.34
CA LEU A 73 1.12 -11.78 4.00
C LEU A 73 -0.23 -12.39 3.58
N PRO A 74 -1.00 -13.01 4.49
CA PRO A 74 -2.25 -13.69 4.14
C PRO A 74 -3.34 -12.74 3.63
N GLU A 75 -3.30 -11.48 4.04
CA GLU A 75 -4.24 -10.44 3.62
C GLU A 75 -3.83 -9.75 2.31
N LEU A 76 -2.81 -10.27 1.59
CA LEU A 76 -2.37 -9.67 0.35
C LEU A 76 -3.36 -9.98 -0.78
N GLY A 77 -4.11 -8.96 -1.21
CA GLY A 77 -4.99 -9.06 -2.37
C GLY A 77 -4.19 -9.28 -3.66
N LEU A 78 -4.33 -10.46 -4.28
CA LEU A 78 -3.75 -10.76 -5.60
C LEU A 78 -4.30 -9.83 -6.69
N LEU A 79 -5.60 -9.49 -6.61
CA LEU A 79 -6.22 -8.53 -7.52
C LEU A 79 -5.64 -7.13 -7.33
N ALA A 80 -5.43 -6.70 -6.08
CA ALA A 80 -4.74 -5.45 -5.80
C ALA A 80 -3.31 -5.47 -6.38
N ALA A 81 -2.56 -6.56 -6.17
CA ALA A 81 -1.22 -6.73 -6.74
C ALA A 81 -1.22 -6.63 -8.28
N THR A 82 -2.18 -7.25 -8.97
CA THR A 82 -2.35 -7.10 -10.42
C THR A 82 -2.68 -5.67 -10.83
N GLY A 83 -3.49 -4.96 -10.05
CA GLY A 83 -3.80 -3.54 -10.28
C GLY A 83 -2.57 -2.64 -10.17
N TYR A 84 -1.64 -2.99 -9.26
CA TYR A 84 -0.33 -2.35 -9.23
C TYR A 84 0.61 -2.83 -10.35
N GLY A 85 0.27 -3.84 -11.15
CA GLY A 85 1.09 -4.35 -12.24
C GLY A 85 2.06 -5.47 -11.85
N ILE A 86 1.84 -6.14 -10.72
CA ILE A 86 2.55 -7.38 -10.38
C ILE A 86 1.87 -8.55 -11.10
N ASP A 87 2.63 -9.30 -11.90
CA ASP A 87 2.13 -10.51 -12.56
C ASP A 87 1.98 -11.67 -11.55
N PRO A 88 0.76 -12.16 -11.28
CA PRO A 88 0.53 -13.26 -10.35
C PRO A 88 1.15 -14.57 -10.85
N GLY A 89 1.39 -14.72 -12.16
CA GLY A 89 2.12 -15.85 -12.73
C GLY A 89 3.61 -15.87 -12.34
N ARG A 90 4.13 -14.76 -11.79
CA ARG A 90 5.52 -14.58 -11.35
C ARG A 90 5.65 -14.22 -9.87
N LEU A 91 4.58 -14.43 -9.11
CA LEU A 91 4.53 -14.19 -7.67
C LEU A 91 4.49 -15.52 -6.91
N LEU A 92 5.55 -15.81 -6.15
CA LEU A 92 5.57 -16.93 -5.21
C LEU A 92 4.85 -16.52 -3.92
N LEU A 93 3.89 -17.32 -3.46
CA LEU A 93 3.15 -17.05 -2.24
C LEU A 93 3.48 -18.08 -1.16
N VAL A 94 3.82 -17.59 0.04
CA VAL A 94 3.99 -18.39 1.24
C VAL A 94 3.17 -17.76 2.36
N ASP A 95 1.93 -18.21 2.52
CA ASP A 95 0.95 -17.56 3.40
C ASP A 95 1.30 -17.66 4.89
N ALA A 96 1.66 -18.86 5.35
CA ALA A 96 1.87 -19.17 6.76
C ALA A 96 3.23 -19.84 7.03
N PRO A 97 4.36 -19.11 6.88
CA PRO A 97 5.70 -19.66 7.11
C PRO A 97 5.97 -19.98 8.59
N GLY A 98 5.12 -19.52 9.51
CA GLY A 98 5.27 -19.72 10.95
C GLY A 98 6.65 -19.29 11.44
N ARG A 99 7.27 -20.09 12.31
CA ARG A 99 8.62 -19.82 12.83
C ARG A 99 9.75 -20.01 11.81
N GLN A 100 9.47 -20.65 10.67
CA GLN A 100 10.47 -21.00 9.65
C GLN A 100 10.62 -19.90 8.57
N TRP A 101 9.99 -18.75 8.78
CA TRP A 101 10.08 -17.61 7.85
C TRP A 101 11.53 -17.18 7.54
N PRO A 102 12.53 -17.25 8.46
CA PRO A 102 13.90 -16.87 8.12
C PRO A 102 14.53 -17.82 7.11
N GLU A 103 14.29 -19.13 7.24
CA GLU A 103 14.80 -20.16 6.34
C GLU A 103 14.13 -20.03 4.97
N VAL A 104 12.82 -19.82 4.94
CA VAL A 104 12.05 -19.57 3.70
C VAL A 104 12.58 -18.34 2.99
N LEU A 105 12.77 -17.22 3.71
CA LEU A 105 13.31 -16.00 3.12
C LEU A 105 14.70 -16.22 2.54
N ALA A 106 15.59 -16.90 3.27
CA ALA A 106 16.94 -17.17 2.79
C ALA A 106 16.97 -18.06 1.55
N ALA A 107 16.04 -19.03 1.45
CA ALA A 107 15.90 -19.89 0.28
C ALA A 107 15.37 -19.11 -0.95
N LEU A 108 14.40 -18.23 -0.74
CA LEU A 108 13.80 -17.43 -1.82
C LEU A 108 14.71 -16.31 -2.31
N ALA A 109 15.54 -15.73 -1.44
CA ALA A 109 16.37 -14.58 -1.76
C ALA A 109 17.34 -14.80 -2.94
N GLY A 110 17.66 -16.06 -3.28
CA GLY A 110 18.49 -16.39 -4.45
C GLY A 110 17.70 -16.58 -5.76
N ALA A 111 16.38 -16.68 -5.69
CA ALA A 111 15.51 -16.98 -6.83
C ALA A 111 14.67 -15.78 -7.28
N VAL A 112 14.45 -14.80 -6.41
CA VAL A 112 13.57 -13.65 -6.67
C VAL A 112 14.30 -12.33 -6.50
N GLU A 113 13.82 -11.30 -7.18
CA GLU A 113 14.42 -9.97 -7.09
C GLU A 113 13.91 -9.19 -5.87
N VAL A 114 12.60 -9.32 -5.59
CA VAL A 114 11.95 -8.62 -4.47
C VAL A 114 11.14 -9.61 -3.63
N ILE A 115 11.36 -9.54 -2.31
CA ILE A 115 10.57 -10.28 -1.31
C ILE A 115 9.72 -9.29 -0.52
N LEU A 116 8.41 -9.52 -0.50
CA LEU A 116 7.48 -8.89 0.41
C LEU A 116 7.35 -9.78 1.66
N LEU A 117 7.62 -9.24 2.84
CA LEU A 117 7.64 -10.00 4.09
C LEU A 117 6.76 -9.33 5.13
N ARG A 118 5.97 -10.14 5.84
CA ARG A 118 5.47 -9.80 7.17
C ARG A 118 6.00 -10.81 8.18
N PRO A 119 6.95 -10.42 9.05
CA PRO A 119 7.53 -11.36 10.00
C PRO A 119 6.53 -11.76 11.08
N SER A 120 6.57 -13.02 11.50
CA SER A 120 5.78 -13.48 12.64
C SER A 120 6.47 -13.06 13.94
N GLY A 121 6.02 -11.95 14.53
CA GLY A 121 6.54 -11.41 15.79
C GLY A 121 7.71 -10.45 15.63
N THR A 122 8.38 -10.15 16.74
CA THR A 122 9.50 -9.19 16.75
C THR A 122 10.78 -9.81 16.18
N VAL A 123 11.46 -9.07 15.31
CA VAL A 123 12.71 -9.51 14.69
C VAL A 123 13.90 -9.05 15.53
N ALA A 124 14.72 -10.00 15.97
CA ALA A 124 15.96 -9.69 16.70
C ALA A 124 17.01 -9.03 15.76
N PRO A 125 17.78 -8.02 16.22
CA PRO A 125 18.80 -7.36 15.39
C PRO A 125 19.83 -8.31 14.78
N GLN A 126 20.21 -9.37 15.51
CA GLN A 126 21.17 -10.38 15.04
C GLN A 126 20.60 -11.18 13.85
N LEU A 127 19.31 -11.53 13.91
CA LEU A 127 18.64 -12.22 12.82
C LEU A 127 18.51 -11.30 11.58
N ALA A 128 18.12 -10.05 11.80
CA ALA A 128 18.05 -9.05 10.72
C ALA A 128 19.42 -8.83 10.07
N ALA A 129 20.51 -8.79 10.84
CA ALA A 129 21.87 -8.66 10.32
C ALA A 129 22.31 -9.88 9.49
N ARG A 130 21.99 -11.10 9.97
CA ARG A 130 22.24 -12.36 9.23
C ARG A 130 21.50 -12.38 7.90
N LEU A 131 20.21 -12.06 7.90
CA LEU A 131 19.40 -12.00 6.67
C LEU A 131 19.87 -10.87 5.75
N GLY A 132 20.25 -9.72 6.30
CA GLY A 132 20.87 -8.64 5.52
C GLY A 132 22.15 -9.06 4.80
N ALA A 133 22.94 -9.99 5.36
CA ALA A 133 24.09 -10.55 4.66
C ALA A 133 23.67 -11.46 3.48
N VAL A 134 22.57 -12.21 3.62
CA VAL A 134 21.99 -13.01 2.53
C VAL A 134 21.51 -12.09 1.41
N LEU A 135 20.72 -11.06 1.72
CA LEU A 135 20.22 -10.08 0.76
C LEU A 135 21.37 -9.43 -0.03
N ARG A 136 22.45 -9.00 0.65
CA ARG A 136 23.62 -8.43 -0.03
C ARG A 136 24.33 -9.42 -0.95
N ARG A 137 24.35 -10.71 -0.59
CA ARG A 137 24.98 -11.75 -1.41
C ARG A 137 24.17 -12.07 -2.66
N THR A 138 22.84 -12.02 -2.57
CA THR A 138 21.94 -12.36 -3.68
C THR A 138 21.46 -11.15 -4.47
N GLY A 139 21.65 -9.94 -3.95
CA GLY A 139 21.11 -8.70 -4.54
C GLY A 139 19.61 -8.50 -4.30
N CYS A 140 18.93 -9.42 -3.61
CA CYS A 140 17.50 -9.36 -3.37
C CYS A 140 17.10 -8.17 -2.48
N VAL A 141 16.01 -7.49 -2.82
CA VAL A 141 15.44 -6.41 -2.01
C VAL A 141 14.33 -6.96 -1.13
N LEU A 142 14.40 -6.64 0.15
CA LEU A 142 13.40 -7.03 1.13
C LEU A 142 12.48 -5.85 1.46
N LEU A 143 11.18 -5.99 1.17
CA LEU A 143 10.13 -5.07 1.58
C LEU A 143 9.40 -5.66 2.79
N VAL A 144 9.53 -5.03 3.95
CA VAL A 144 8.97 -5.53 5.21
C VAL A 144 7.73 -4.72 5.58
N ALA A 145 6.58 -5.38 5.69
CA ALA A 145 5.38 -4.82 6.31
C ALA A 145 5.57 -4.80 7.83
N GLY A 146 5.94 -3.64 8.37
CA GLY A 146 6.23 -3.43 9.78
C GLY A 146 7.70 -3.07 10.05
N ALA A 147 8.10 -3.12 11.33
CA ALA A 147 9.43 -2.69 11.74
C ALA A 147 10.52 -3.70 11.38
N TRP A 148 11.62 -3.20 10.81
CA TRP A 148 12.83 -4.00 10.55
C TRP A 148 14.07 -3.36 11.19
N PRO A 149 14.82 -4.09 12.05
CA PRO A 149 16.07 -3.59 12.61
C PRO A 149 17.11 -3.32 11.51
N GLY A 150 17.68 -2.12 11.50
CA GLY A 150 18.71 -1.75 10.53
C GLY A 150 18.21 -1.52 9.10
N ALA A 151 16.90 -1.33 8.91
CA ALA A 151 16.32 -0.94 7.62
C ALA A 151 17.10 0.25 7.01
N GLU A 152 17.31 0.19 5.70
CA GLU A 152 17.95 1.28 4.95
C GLU A 152 17.02 2.49 4.86
N LEU A 153 15.76 2.20 4.55
CA LEU A 153 14.66 3.15 4.48
C LEU A 153 13.46 2.65 5.28
N ARG A 154 12.70 3.61 5.81
CA ARG A 154 11.42 3.42 6.48
C ARG A 154 10.41 4.34 5.81
N LEU A 155 9.35 3.76 5.26
CA LEU A 155 8.30 4.48 4.57
C LEU A 155 7.00 4.36 5.37
N SER A 156 6.23 5.45 5.37
CA SER A 156 4.95 5.52 6.05
C SER A 156 3.99 6.44 5.32
N VAL A 157 2.69 6.15 5.42
CA VAL A 157 1.64 7.04 4.97
C VAL A 157 1.18 7.86 6.18
N ARG A 158 1.28 9.19 6.08
CA ARG A 158 0.91 10.12 7.17
C ARG A 158 -0.54 10.57 7.07
N GLU A 159 -1.01 10.78 5.85
CA GLU A 159 -2.38 11.17 5.52
C GLU A 159 -2.81 10.36 4.31
N SER A 160 -4.08 9.98 4.24
CA SER A 160 -4.65 9.42 3.03
C SER A 160 -6.14 9.69 2.91
N HIS A 161 -6.58 9.96 1.69
CA HIS A 161 -7.99 10.13 1.36
C HIS A 161 -8.32 9.37 0.07
N TRP A 162 -9.53 8.85 0.04
CA TRP A 162 -10.08 8.15 -1.10
C TRP A 162 -11.00 9.07 -1.88
N VAL A 163 -10.95 8.96 -3.20
CA VAL A 163 -11.81 9.69 -4.14
C VAL A 163 -12.66 8.70 -4.94
N GLY A 164 -13.75 9.19 -5.54
CA GLY A 164 -14.64 8.41 -6.41
C GLY A 164 -16.01 8.09 -5.82
N LEU A 165 -16.26 8.44 -4.56
CA LEU A 165 -17.57 8.22 -3.92
C LEU A 165 -18.64 9.24 -4.29
N GLY A 166 -18.32 10.32 -5.02
CA GLY A 166 -19.29 11.34 -5.43
C GLY A 166 -20.20 11.78 -4.27
N ASP A 167 -21.51 11.61 -4.43
CA ASP A 167 -22.55 11.94 -3.45
C ASP A 167 -22.69 10.90 -2.30
N GLY A 168 -21.68 10.07 -2.06
CA GLY A 168 -21.66 9.03 -1.02
C GLY A 168 -21.96 7.62 -1.52
N TYR A 169 -22.05 7.41 -2.83
CA TYR A 169 -22.24 6.12 -3.49
C TYR A 169 -21.41 6.06 -4.78
N GLY A 170 -20.72 4.94 -5.01
CA GLY A 170 -19.84 4.79 -6.17
C GLY A 170 -18.73 3.77 -5.92
N LEU A 171 -17.79 3.68 -6.86
CA LEU A 171 -16.57 2.90 -6.72
C LEU A 171 -15.44 3.83 -6.26
N LEU A 172 -14.59 3.35 -5.35
CA LEU A 172 -13.35 4.03 -5.02
C LEU A 172 -12.49 4.08 -6.28
N ALA A 173 -12.31 5.28 -6.84
CA ALA A 173 -11.56 5.49 -8.06
C ALA A 173 -10.07 5.54 -7.76
N GLY A 174 -9.66 6.22 -6.69
CA GLY A 174 -8.25 6.33 -6.35
C GLY A 174 -8.02 6.77 -4.92
N ARG A 175 -6.76 6.73 -4.52
CA ARG A 175 -6.30 7.12 -3.19
C ARG A 175 -5.19 8.14 -3.34
N GLN A 176 -5.35 9.28 -2.71
CA GLN A 176 -4.28 10.25 -2.53
C GLN A 176 -3.67 10.02 -1.14
N ALA A 177 -2.34 10.09 -1.04
CA ALA A 177 -1.60 9.75 0.16
C ALA A 177 -0.35 10.61 0.31
N ARG A 178 -0.12 11.11 1.52
CA ARG A 178 1.13 11.78 1.91
C ARG A 178 2.13 10.73 2.42
N VAL A 179 3.12 10.41 1.60
CA VAL A 179 4.15 9.41 1.93
C VAL A 179 5.39 10.11 2.50
N LEU A 180 5.84 9.63 3.66
CA LEU A 180 7.10 10.02 4.28
C LEU A 180 8.12 8.89 4.11
N VAL A 181 9.31 9.26 3.66
CA VAL A 181 10.50 8.39 3.57
C VAL A 181 11.55 8.89 4.54
N GLU A 182 11.95 8.02 5.45
CA GLU A 182 13.03 8.25 6.42
C GLU A 182 14.10 7.19 6.21
N GLY A 183 15.34 7.46 6.58
CA GLY A 183 16.39 6.46 6.48
C GLY A 183 17.68 6.88 7.13
N ARG A 184 18.76 6.17 6.79
CA ARG A 184 20.11 6.49 7.26
C ARG A 184 20.88 7.30 6.21
N GLY A 185 21.86 8.10 6.65
CA GLY A 185 22.72 8.88 5.76
C GLY A 185 21.95 9.96 4.99
N ALA A 186 21.95 9.90 3.66
CA ALA A 186 21.28 10.89 2.79
C ALA A 186 19.75 10.96 3.00
N ALA A 187 19.14 9.90 3.55
CA ALA A 187 17.73 9.86 3.95
C ALA A 187 17.48 10.26 5.42
N ALA A 188 18.50 10.71 6.15
CA ALA A 188 18.34 11.14 7.55
C ALA A 188 17.45 12.39 7.67
N ARG A 189 17.45 13.27 6.66
CA ARG A 189 16.41 14.27 6.50
C ARG A 189 15.24 13.61 5.79
N GLY A 190 14.18 13.32 6.54
CA GLY A 190 12.97 12.72 5.98
C GLY A 190 12.44 13.51 4.78
N ARG A 191 12.00 12.80 3.74
CA ARG A 191 11.40 13.37 2.52
C ARG A 191 9.93 13.02 2.47
N THR A 192 9.10 13.98 2.10
CA THR A 192 7.65 13.80 2.01
C THR A 192 7.15 14.20 0.63
N ALA A 193 6.21 13.44 0.06
CA ALA A 193 5.42 13.89 -1.08
C ALA A 193 3.98 13.39 -1.00
N ARG A 194 3.09 14.10 -1.69
CA ARG A 194 1.70 13.70 -1.92
C ARG A 194 1.59 13.00 -3.27
N LEU A 195 1.06 11.78 -3.24
CA LEU A 195 1.05 10.82 -4.33
C LEU A 195 -0.34 10.22 -4.48
N TRP A 196 -0.65 9.78 -5.69
CA TRP A 196 -1.70 8.82 -5.94
C TRP A 196 -1.19 7.38 -5.71
N LEU A 197 -1.95 6.58 -4.97
CA LEU A 197 -1.54 5.25 -4.46
C LEU A 197 -2.75 4.30 -4.25
N PRO A 198 -3.45 3.85 -5.30
CA PRO A 198 -3.25 4.16 -6.72
C PRO A 198 -4.15 5.31 -7.21
N ASP A 199 -3.94 5.78 -8.43
CA ASP A 199 -4.92 6.61 -9.15
C ASP A 199 -6.05 5.77 -9.77
N GLU A 200 -6.95 6.43 -10.50
CA GLU A 200 -8.09 5.83 -11.21
C GLU A 200 -7.72 4.78 -12.26
N HIS A 201 -6.45 4.67 -12.62
CA HIS A 201 -5.93 3.69 -13.57
C HIS A 201 -5.05 2.63 -12.89
N GLY A 202 -5.00 2.59 -11.56
CA GLY A 202 -4.13 1.66 -10.83
C GLY A 202 -2.66 2.11 -10.75
N VAL A 203 -2.35 3.33 -11.21
CA VAL A 203 -0.98 3.82 -11.36
C VAL A 203 -0.56 4.66 -10.16
N VAL A 204 0.70 4.49 -9.75
CA VAL A 204 1.34 5.31 -8.72
C VAL A 204 1.98 6.51 -9.38
N ARG A 205 1.45 7.70 -9.13
CA ARG A 205 1.92 8.97 -9.71
C ARG A 205 1.97 10.10 -8.68
N ALA A 206 2.77 11.11 -8.95
CA ALA A 206 2.77 12.32 -8.13
C ALA A 206 1.46 13.09 -8.35
N MET A 207 0.98 13.76 -7.30
CA MET A 207 -0.08 14.75 -7.48
C MET A 207 0.48 15.96 -8.22
N THR A 208 -0.31 16.50 -9.13
CA THR A 208 0.00 17.75 -9.82
C THR A 208 -0.16 18.93 -8.87
N ALA A 209 0.50 20.06 -9.18
CA ALA A 209 0.34 21.28 -8.39
C ALA A 209 -1.11 21.77 -8.33
N ALA A 210 -1.90 21.55 -9.39
CA ALA A 210 -3.31 21.90 -9.43
C ALA A 210 -4.16 21.02 -8.50
N GLU A 211 -3.93 19.70 -8.50
CA GLU A 211 -4.60 18.77 -7.58
C GLU A 211 -4.24 19.08 -6.12
N LEU A 212 -2.97 19.40 -5.85
CA LEU A 212 -2.52 19.79 -4.52
C LEU A 212 -3.18 21.10 -4.05
N ALA A 213 -3.30 22.10 -4.94
CA ALA A 213 -3.97 23.36 -4.64
C ALA A 213 -5.47 23.17 -4.38
N ALA A 214 -6.13 22.28 -5.13
CA ALA A 214 -7.54 21.95 -4.91
C ALA A 214 -7.76 21.26 -3.55
N GLU A 215 -6.90 20.33 -3.16
CA GLU A 215 -6.96 19.66 -1.86
C GLU A 215 -6.79 20.65 -0.70
N LEU A 216 -5.83 21.58 -0.80
CA LEU A 216 -5.61 22.62 0.21
C LEU A 216 -6.80 23.59 0.31
N ALA A 217 -7.45 23.89 -0.81
CA ALA A 217 -8.66 24.72 -0.82
C ALA A 217 -9.85 24.01 -0.17
N ASP A 218 -9.98 22.70 -0.36
CA ASP A 218 -11.02 21.88 0.26
C ASP A 218 -10.77 21.71 1.77
N GLU A 219 -9.51 21.48 2.19
CA GLU A 219 -9.11 21.48 3.60
C GLU A 219 -9.41 22.83 4.29
N ALA A 220 -9.13 23.95 3.62
CA ALA A 220 -9.45 25.29 4.13
C ALA A 220 -10.97 25.53 4.25
N THR A 221 -11.74 24.99 3.31
CA THR A 221 -13.21 25.08 3.32
C THR A 221 -13.80 24.22 4.45
N GLY A 222 -13.32 22.99 4.62
CA GLY A 222 -13.73 22.09 5.71
C GLY A 222 -13.35 22.59 7.11
N ALA A 223 -12.18 23.24 7.26
CA ALA A 223 -11.78 23.90 8.51
C ALA A 223 -12.70 25.07 8.87
N GLY A 224 -13.25 25.78 7.88
CA GLY A 224 -14.26 26.83 8.08
C GLY A 224 -15.61 26.30 8.58
N VAL A 225 -16.02 25.10 8.16
CA VAL A 225 -17.26 24.45 8.62
C VAL A 225 -17.12 23.90 10.05
N ALA A 226 -15.94 23.39 10.43
CA ALA A 226 -15.67 22.93 11.80
C ALA A 226 -15.57 24.07 12.83
N ALA A 227 -15.19 25.28 12.42
CA ALA A 227 -15.21 26.47 13.27
C ALA A 227 -16.60 27.12 13.40
N GLY A 228 -17.58 26.69 12.60
CA GLY A 228 -18.95 27.19 12.56
C GLY A 228 -19.95 26.33 13.33
N THR A 229 -19.61 25.79 14.51
CA THR A 229 -20.63 25.21 15.41
C THR A 229 -20.33 25.57 16.87
N GLY A 230 -20.67 26.80 17.25
CA GLY A 230 -20.49 27.29 18.62
C GLY A 230 -21.34 28.51 18.93
N ALA A 231 -22.48 28.26 19.57
CA ALA A 231 -23.34 29.19 20.31
C ALA A 231 -24.30 30.10 19.53
N VAL A 232 -25.50 29.57 19.25
CA VAL A 232 -26.74 30.32 19.44
C VAL A 232 -27.56 29.63 20.53
N VAL A 233 -27.48 30.16 21.76
CA VAL A 233 -28.44 29.88 22.83
C VAL A 233 -29.11 31.20 23.16
N GLY A 234 -30.43 31.29 22.98
CA GLY A 234 -31.18 32.45 23.45
C GLY A 234 -32.56 32.67 22.82
N MET A 235 -33.49 31.75 23.08
CA MET A 235 -34.94 31.96 23.27
C MET A 235 -35.71 32.92 22.35
N GLY A 236 -36.60 32.35 21.54
CA GLY A 236 -37.70 33.08 20.91
C GLY A 236 -38.70 32.13 20.26
N THR A 237 -39.72 31.75 21.02
CA THR A 237 -40.92 31.02 20.59
C THR A 237 -41.51 31.61 19.32
N GLY A 238 -41.57 30.84 18.23
CA GLY A 238 -42.12 31.28 16.95
C GLY A 238 -42.39 30.09 16.04
N MET A 239 -43.66 29.72 15.96
CA MET A 239 -44.24 28.69 15.10
C MET A 239 -43.90 28.99 13.63
N GLY A 240 -43.16 28.09 12.97
CA GLY A 240 -42.77 28.23 11.57
C GLY A 240 -42.58 26.86 10.92
N THR A 241 -43.63 26.39 10.26
CA THR A 241 -43.60 25.24 9.35
C THR A 241 -42.63 25.50 8.20
N VAL A 242 -41.60 24.65 8.04
CA VAL A 242 -40.78 24.61 6.83
C VAL A 242 -41.04 23.29 6.12
N THR A 243 -41.72 23.41 4.99
CA THR A 243 -41.99 22.38 4.01
C THR A 243 -40.70 22.04 3.27
N VAL A 244 -40.25 20.78 3.32
CA VAL A 244 -39.20 20.28 2.42
C VAL A 244 -39.89 19.66 1.21
N GLU A 245 -39.73 20.31 0.08
CA GLU A 245 -40.24 19.92 -1.23
C GLU A 245 -39.42 18.72 -1.75
N ALA A 246 -40.10 17.58 -1.89
CA ALA A 246 -39.58 16.37 -2.52
C ALA A 246 -39.95 16.37 -4.01
N ALA A 247 -38.99 16.09 -4.88
CA ALA A 247 -39.20 15.85 -6.31
C ALA A 247 -38.20 14.77 -6.82
N PRO A 248 -38.54 14.03 -7.89
CA PRO A 248 -38.55 12.57 -7.85
C PRO A 248 -37.34 11.91 -8.51
N GLY A 249 -36.99 10.71 -8.02
CA GLY A 249 -36.09 9.79 -8.72
C GLY A 249 -36.83 8.95 -9.77
N PRO A 250 -36.12 8.43 -10.79
CA PRO A 250 -36.61 7.33 -11.60
C PRO A 250 -36.20 5.97 -11.04
N ALA A 251 -37.12 5.03 -11.19
CA ALA A 251 -37.10 3.67 -10.70
C ALA A 251 -36.03 2.77 -11.34
N ALA A 252 -35.49 1.82 -10.56
CA ALA A 252 -35.21 0.47 -11.05
C ALA A 252 -35.02 -0.54 -9.91
N VAL A 253 -35.95 -1.50 -9.90
CA VAL A 253 -35.78 -2.95 -9.65
C VAL A 253 -35.25 -3.38 -8.28
N GLY A 254 -36.19 -3.84 -7.45
CA GLY A 254 -35.92 -4.60 -6.24
C GLY A 254 -35.57 -6.06 -6.50
N VAL A 255 -34.75 -6.60 -5.60
CA VAL A 255 -34.81 -8.00 -5.18
C VAL A 255 -34.79 -7.98 -3.65
N GLY A 256 -35.90 -8.42 -3.06
CA GLY A 256 -36.06 -8.52 -1.62
C GLY A 256 -35.44 -9.78 -1.05
N LEU A 257 -34.89 -9.67 0.15
CA LEU A 257 -34.83 -10.73 1.15
C LEU A 257 -34.90 -10.09 2.54
N GLY A 258 -35.78 -10.62 3.37
CA GLY A 258 -36.40 -9.96 4.52
C GLY A 258 -35.63 -9.97 5.85
N GLU A 259 -36.20 -9.16 6.75
CA GLU A 259 -36.25 -9.21 8.23
C GLU A 259 -34.92 -9.41 9.01
N GLN A 260 -34.35 -8.36 9.66
CA GLN A 260 -34.68 -7.73 10.97
C GLN A 260 -33.99 -8.43 12.19
N PRO A 261 -33.74 -7.74 13.34
CA PRO A 261 -32.52 -6.97 13.61
C PRO A 261 -31.71 -7.51 14.81
N GLY A 262 -30.43 -7.13 14.90
CA GLY A 262 -29.56 -7.43 16.04
C GLY A 262 -28.52 -6.34 16.24
N ASP A 263 -28.71 -5.59 17.31
CA ASP A 263 -27.92 -4.48 17.82
C ASP A 263 -26.47 -4.92 18.18
N ALA A 264 -25.44 -4.21 17.69
CA ALA A 264 -24.10 -4.19 18.31
C ALA A 264 -23.20 -3.11 17.68
N VAL A 265 -22.98 -2.06 18.47
CA VAL A 265 -21.88 -1.10 18.38
C VAL A 265 -20.53 -1.78 18.18
N GLY A 266 -19.76 -1.37 17.16
CA GLY A 266 -18.39 -1.83 16.96
C GLY A 266 -17.66 -1.04 15.86
N ARG A 267 -16.65 -0.27 16.27
CA ARG A 267 -15.79 0.58 15.42
C ARG A 267 -15.28 -0.15 14.17
N GLY A 268 -15.73 0.28 12.99
CA GLY A 268 -15.30 -0.25 11.70
C GLY A 268 -13.90 0.24 11.31
N ARG A 269 -12.93 -0.67 11.34
CA ARG A 269 -11.73 -0.59 10.48
C ARG A 269 -12.16 -0.98 9.07
N LEU A 270 -11.98 -0.08 8.11
CA LEU A 270 -12.13 -0.40 6.70
C LEU A 270 -10.83 -1.07 6.22
N THR A 271 -10.88 -2.40 6.06
CA THR A 271 -9.93 -3.17 5.26
C THR A 271 -10.56 -3.29 3.88
N ALA A 272 -9.91 -2.74 2.85
CA ALA A 272 -10.29 -2.95 1.45
C ALA A 272 -9.56 -4.19 0.91
N VAL A 273 -10.33 -5.04 0.23
CA VAL A 273 -9.93 -6.26 -0.51
C VAL A 273 -9.17 -5.91 -1.78
#